data_AF-Q83XV1-F1
#
_entry.id   AF-Q83XV1-F1
#
_cell.length_a   1.000
_cell.length_b   1.000
_cell.length_c   1.000
_cell.angle_alpha   90.00
_cell.angle_beta   90.00
_cell.angle_gamma   90.00
#
_symmetry.space_group_name_H-M   'P 1'
#
loop_
_entity.id
_entity.type
_entity.pdbx_description
1 polymer ?
#
loop_
_entity_poly.entity_id
_entity_poly.type
_entity_poly.pdbx_seq_one_letter_code
_entity_poly.pdbx_strand_id
1 'polypeptide(L)'
;MEKIGTHEIELLIREISIRGSVDLYENDDGCMVVLSFGGQKYEKTSMDYFDALQKVRRVIEKDEIFLQCNGARTDVYPSRMSRDMGLGLSAYVQTMGKKAERKDLVSIFLPSTVECLGTVEEQEKYHIDWLGSFGK
;
A
#
# COMPACT_ATOMS: atom_id res chain seq x y z
N MET A 1 -13.32 -7.34 15.41
CA MET A 1 -12.10 -7.48 14.58
C MET A 1 -10.98 -8.02 15.46
N GLU A 2 -10.38 -9.12 15.03
CA GLU A 2 -9.22 -9.75 15.66
C GLU A 2 -7.94 -9.19 15.05
N LYS A 3 -6.88 -9.00 15.85
CA LYS A 3 -5.58 -8.57 15.34
C LYS A 3 -4.86 -9.75 14.71
N ILE A 4 -4.57 -9.67 13.41
CA ILE A 4 -3.92 -10.76 12.68
C ILE A 4 -2.41 -10.56 12.50
N GLY A 5 -1.91 -9.33 12.68
CA GLY A 5 -0.49 -9.04 12.48
C GLY A 5 -0.06 -7.62 12.83
N THR A 6 1.24 -7.43 12.89
CA THR A 6 1.92 -6.14 13.07
C THR A 6 3.11 -6.07 12.12
N HIS A 7 3.31 -4.91 11.49
CA HIS A 7 4.48 -4.60 10.69
C HIS A 7 5.16 -3.35 11.23
N GLU A 8 6.44 -3.43 11.58
CA GLU A 8 7.27 -2.25 11.81
C GLU A 8 7.56 -1.58 10.47
N ILE A 9 7.44 -0.26 10.41
CA ILE A 9 7.56 0.49 9.16
C ILE A 9 8.30 1.82 9.40
N GLU A 10 9.03 2.26 8.38
CA GLU A 10 9.56 3.61 8.35
C GLU A 10 8.57 4.54 7.65
N LEU A 11 8.46 5.77 8.14
CA LEU A 11 7.70 6.84 7.53
C LEU A 11 8.64 7.98 7.19
N LEU A 12 8.52 8.49 5.97
CA LEU A 12 9.22 9.69 5.53
C LEU A 12 8.34 10.90 5.82
N ILE A 13 8.85 11.84 6.62
CA ILE A 13 8.22 13.11 6.95
C ILE A 13 9.22 14.22 6.67
N ARG A 14 9.00 15.02 5.62
CA ARG A 14 9.90 16.15 5.25
C ARG A 14 11.39 15.75 5.27
N GLU A 15 11.72 14.67 4.56
CA GLU A 15 13.09 14.11 4.45
C GLU A 15 13.63 13.43 5.72
N ILE A 16 12.85 13.34 6.79
CA ILE A 16 13.22 12.65 8.03
C ILE A 16 12.48 11.32 8.09
N SER A 17 13.23 10.21 8.23
CA SER A 17 12.65 8.91 8.52
C SER A 17 12.37 8.76 10.01
N ILE A 18 11.15 8.39 10.35
CA ILE A 18 10.74 8.00 11.70
C ILE A 18 10.20 6.57 11.67
N ARG A 19 10.19 5.91 12.84
CA ARG A 19 9.59 4.59 13.00
C ARG A 19 8.12 4.70 13.40
N GLY A 20 7.34 3.77 12.88
CA GLY A 20 5.97 3.51 13.30
C GLY A 20 5.62 2.04 13.10
N SER A 21 4.36 1.71 13.32
CA SER A 21 3.83 0.37 13.11
C SER A 21 2.52 0.40 12.34
N VAL A 22 2.28 -0.67 11.61
CA VAL A 22 1.01 -0.97 10.98
C VAL A 22 0.45 -2.25 11.60
N ASP A 23 -0.67 -2.11 12.30
CA ASP A 23 -1.43 -3.22 12.84
C ASP A 23 -2.55 -3.61 11.87
N LEU A 24 -2.71 -4.91 11.67
CA LEU A 24 -3.72 -5.49 10.79
C LEU A 24 -4.78 -6.18 11.63
N TYR A 25 -6.03 -5.88 11.33
CA TYR A 25 -7.17 -6.53 11.95
C TYR A 25 -8.14 -7.06 10.88
N GLU A 26 -8.85 -8.12 11.22
CA GLU A 26 -9.83 -8.77 10.34
C GLU A 26 -11.06 -9.23 11.11
N ASN A 27 -12.21 -9.24 10.44
CA ASN A 27 -13.38 -10.04 10.78
C ASN A 27 -14.23 -10.26 9.52
N ASP A 28 -15.39 -10.89 9.68
CA ASP A 28 -16.35 -11.12 8.60
C ASP A 28 -16.82 -9.82 7.90
N ASP A 29 -16.69 -8.66 8.56
CA ASP A 29 -17.08 -7.35 8.00
C ASP A 29 -15.96 -6.66 7.20
N GLY A 30 -14.73 -7.20 7.24
CA GLY A 30 -13.62 -6.74 6.41
C GLY A 30 -12.26 -6.62 7.13
N CYS A 31 -11.37 -5.90 6.45
CA CYS A 31 -9.97 -5.70 6.81
C CYS A 31 -9.76 -4.28 7.33
N MET A 32 -9.04 -4.14 8.44
CA MET A 32 -8.69 -2.83 9.01
C MET A 32 -7.17 -2.67 9.11
N VAL A 33 -6.71 -1.50 8.71
CA VAL A 33 -5.32 -1.04 8.83
C VAL A 33 -5.26 0.07 9.86
N VAL A 34 -4.35 -0.10 10.82
CA VAL A 34 -4.09 0.87 11.89
C VAL A 34 -2.63 1.28 11.82
N LEU A 35 -2.37 2.52 11.42
CA LEU A 35 -1.04 3.11 11.39
C LEU A 35 -0.80 3.90 12.68
N SER A 36 0.33 3.64 13.36
CA SER A 36 0.72 4.34 14.58
C SER A 36 2.15 4.91 14.47
N PHE A 37 2.33 6.19 14.74
CA PHE A 37 3.64 6.84 14.81
C PHE A 37 3.57 8.15 15.60
N GLY A 38 4.65 8.52 16.30
CA GLY A 38 4.71 9.80 17.02
C GLY A 38 3.57 10.05 18.02
N GLY A 39 3.02 8.99 18.62
CA GLY A 39 1.85 9.06 19.52
C GLY A 39 0.50 9.27 18.82
N GLN A 40 0.48 9.34 17.50
CA GLN A 40 -0.74 9.44 16.68
C GLN A 40 -1.14 8.08 16.12
N LYS A 41 -2.43 7.93 15.84
CA LYS A 41 -3.04 6.70 15.30
C LYS A 41 -4.03 7.03 14.19
N TYR A 42 -3.94 6.32 13.08
CA TYR A 42 -4.80 6.46 11.90
C TYR A 42 -5.40 5.12 11.53
N GLU A 43 -6.73 5.05 11.46
CA GLU A 43 -7.46 3.77 11.36
C GLU A 43 -8.44 3.82 10.19
N LYS A 44 -8.39 2.83 9.31
CA LYS A 44 -9.35 2.68 8.22
C LYS A 44 -9.70 1.22 7.96
N THR A 45 -10.96 1.00 7.64
CA THR A 45 -11.52 -0.30 7.26
C THR A 45 -11.90 -0.32 5.79
N SER A 46 -11.71 -1.47 5.15
CA SER A 46 -12.30 -1.79 3.85
C SER A 46 -12.50 -3.29 3.66
N MET A 47 -12.93 -3.69 2.46
CA MET A 47 -13.07 -5.10 2.07
C MET A 47 -11.72 -5.84 1.95
N ASP A 48 -10.62 -5.10 1.77
CA ASP A 48 -9.27 -5.65 1.66
C ASP A 48 -8.22 -4.68 2.24
N TYR A 49 -7.03 -5.21 2.54
CA TYR A 49 -5.94 -4.47 3.18
C TYR A 49 -5.32 -3.40 2.29
N PHE A 50 -5.33 -3.56 0.97
CA PHE A 50 -4.75 -2.56 0.07
C PHE A 50 -5.60 -1.30 0.04
N ASP A 51 -6.93 -1.44 -0.07
CA ASP A 51 -7.84 -0.29 -0.01
C ASP A 51 -7.88 0.34 1.38
N ALA A 52 -7.87 -0.45 2.45
CA ALA A 52 -7.73 0.08 3.81
C ALA A 52 -6.43 0.90 3.96
N LEU A 53 -5.31 0.41 3.43
CA LEU A 53 -4.03 1.13 3.39
C LEU A 53 -4.12 2.41 2.57
N GLN A 54 -4.72 2.39 1.38
CA GLN A 54 -4.93 3.59 0.55
C GLN A 54 -5.73 4.65 1.31
N LYS A 55 -6.79 4.27 2.02
CA LYS A 55 -7.58 5.19 2.83
C LYS A 55 -6.76 5.82 3.97
N VAL A 56 -5.86 5.07 4.61
CA VAL A 56 -4.93 5.62 5.62
C VAL A 56 -3.96 6.60 4.97
N ARG A 57 -3.35 6.19 3.87
CA ARG A 57 -2.40 7.00 3.10
C ARG A 57 -2.99 8.34 2.69
N ARG A 58 -4.21 8.36 2.13
CA ARG A 58 -4.91 9.61 1.76
C ARG A 58 -5.12 10.59 2.92
N VAL A 59 -5.12 10.13 4.16
CA VAL A 59 -5.20 11.02 5.34
C VAL A 59 -3.84 11.66 5.58
N ILE A 60 -2.79 10.86 5.70
CA ILE A 60 -1.45 11.33 6.10
C ILE A 60 -0.69 12.03 4.95
N GLU A 61 -1.01 11.73 3.69
CA GLU A 61 -0.42 12.38 2.50
C GLU A 61 -0.72 13.90 2.49
N LYS A 62 -1.80 14.34 3.16
CA LYS A 62 -2.13 15.77 3.32
C LYS A 62 -1.09 16.54 4.12
N ASP A 63 -0.34 15.82 4.96
CA ASP A 63 0.75 16.35 5.79
C ASP A 63 2.13 15.98 5.22
N GLU A 64 2.18 15.55 3.94
CA GLU A 64 3.40 15.14 3.22
C GLU A 64 4.13 13.96 3.91
N ILE A 65 3.35 13.01 4.44
CA ILE A 65 3.85 11.81 5.10
C ILE A 65 3.69 10.60 4.16
N PHE A 66 4.78 9.85 3.97
CA PHE A 66 4.78 8.66 3.12
C PHE A 66 5.22 7.43 3.91
N LEU A 67 4.47 6.32 3.80
CA LEU A 67 4.92 5.03 4.33
C LEU A 67 5.99 4.45 3.41
N GLN A 68 7.10 3.98 3.96
CA GLN A 68 8.19 3.36 3.21
C GLN A 68 7.94 1.85 3.02
N CYS A 69 6.86 1.48 2.33
CA CYS A 69 6.55 0.09 1.98
C CYS A 69 6.10 -0.08 0.54
N ASN A 70 6.10 -1.33 0.07
CA ASN A 70 5.69 -1.64 -1.30
C ASN A 70 4.28 -1.17 -1.64
N GLY A 71 3.34 -1.19 -0.69
CA GLY A 71 1.98 -0.71 -0.87
C GLY A 71 1.88 0.80 -1.10
N ALA A 72 2.97 1.55 -0.85
CA ALA A 72 3.08 2.98 -1.08
C ALA A 72 3.89 3.36 -2.34
N ARG A 73 4.42 2.38 -3.07
CA ARG A 73 5.13 2.64 -4.32
C ARG A 73 4.18 3.02 -5.44
N THR A 74 4.59 3.97 -6.29
CA THR A 74 3.81 4.38 -7.47
C THR A 74 3.61 3.25 -8.46
N ASP A 75 4.61 2.38 -8.59
CA ASP A 75 4.65 1.27 -9.55
C ASP A 75 4.08 -0.04 -8.99
N VAL A 76 3.43 -0.03 -7.83
CA VAL A 76 2.85 -1.25 -7.23
C VAL A 76 1.34 -1.14 -7.15
N TYR A 77 0.63 -2.12 -7.71
CA TYR A 77 -0.83 -2.20 -7.62
C TYR A 77 -1.32 -3.65 -7.66
N PRO A 78 -2.36 -4.02 -6.89
CA PRO A 78 -2.88 -5.38 -6.87
C PRO A 78 -3.76 -5.68 -8.09
N SER A 79 -3.76 -6.95 -8.51
CA SER A 79 -4.80 -7.43 -9.44
C SER A 79 -6.11 -7.64 -8.70
N ARG A 80 -7.23 -7.65 -9.42
CA ARG A 80 -8.54 -8.00 -8.85
C ARG A 80 -8.52 -9.37 -8.15
N MET A 81 -7.86 -10.36 -8.76
CA MET A 81 -7.69 -11.69 -8.17
C MET A 81 -6.91 -11.66 -6.84
N SER A 82 -5.86 -10.83 -6.75
CA SER A 82 -5.09 -10.68 -5.50
C SER A 82 -5.91 -10.02 -4.39
N ARG A 83 -6.81 -9.09 -4.75
CA ARG A 83 -7.74 -8.49 -3.80
C ARG A 83 -8.79 -9.49 -3.31
N ASP A 84 -9.45 -10.17 -4.25
CA ASP A 84 -10.57 -11.06 -3.96
C ASP A 84 -10.13 -12.34 -3.20
N MET A 85 -8.95 -12.89 -3.53
CA MET A 85 -8.49 -14.19 -2.98
C MET A 85 -7.42 -14.04 -1.88
N GLY A 86 -6.71 -12.91 -1.84
CA GLY A 86 -5.59 -12.68 -0.93
C GLY A 86 -5.76 -11.44 -0.04
N LEU A 87 -6.98 -10.90 0.04
CA LEU A 87 -7.34 -9.70 0.81
C LEU A 87 -6.41 -8.51 0.55
N GLY A 88 -5.85 -8.41 -0.66
CA GLY A 88 -4.99 -7.30 -1.07
C GLY A 88 -3.62 -7.27 -0.38
N LEU A 89 -3.20 -8.32 0.33
CA LEU A 89 -1.88 -8.37 1.01
C LEU A 89 -0.70 -8.48 0.04
N SER A 90 -0.97 -8.85 -1.21
CA SER A 90 0.02 -8.92 -2.28
C SER A 90 -0.37 -8.04 -3.47
N ALA A 91 0.62 -7.43 -4.09
CA ALA A 91 0.46 -6.59 -5.27
C ALA A 91 1.59 -6.86 -6.27
N TYR A 92 1.46 -6.36 -7.49
CA TYR A 92 2.48 -6.54 -8.53
C TYR A 92 3.25 -5.24 -8.72
N VAL A 93 4.58 -5.34 -8.81
CA VAL A 93 5.41 -4.32 -9.41
C VAL A 93 5.07 -4.27 -10.90
N GLN A 94 4.74 -3.08 -11.37
CA GLN A 94 4.31 -2.80 -12.73
C GLN A 94 5.44 -2.11 -13.47
N THR A 95 5.57 -2.45 -14.75
CA THR A 95 6.57 -1.84 -15.63
C THR A 95 5.90 -1.53 -16.95
N MET A 96 5.96 -0.27 -17.37
CA MET A 96 5.34 0.20 -18.62
C MET A 96 5.73 -0.68 -19.81
N GLY A 97 4.74 -1.08 -20.60
CA GLY A 97 4.91 -1.95 -21.77
C GLY A 97 5.14 -3.44 -21.44
N LYS A 98 5.22 -3.82 -20.17
CA LYS A 98 5.49 -5.20 -19.73
C LYS A 98 4.37 -5.73 -18.84
N LYS A 99 3.78 -6.86 -19.23
CA LYS A 99 2.78 -7.56 -18.42
C LYS A 99 3.42 -8.05 -17.12
N ALA A 100 2.69 -7.89 -16.01
CA ALA A 100 3.14 -8.37 -14.71
C ALA A 100 3.06 -9.89 -14.66
N GLU A 101 4.08 -10.50 -14.07
CA GLU A 101 4.20 -11.94 -13.87
C GLU A 101 4.27 -12.26 -12.38
N ARG A 102 4.19 -13.55 -12.03
CA ARG A 102 4.30 -14.00 -10.64
C ARG A 102 5.60 -13.54 -9.94
N LYS A 103 6.69 -13.39 -10.69
CA LYS A 103 7.98 -12.89 -10.16
C LYS A 103 7.94 -11.43 -9.71
N ASP A 104 6.97 -10.67 -10.21
CA ASP A 104 6.80 -9.26 -9.88
C ASP A 104 5.87 -9.07 -8.67
N LEU A 105 5.38 -10.17 -8.06
CA LEU A 105 4.51 -10.13 -6.88
C LEU A 105 5.32 -9.77 -5.62
N VAL A 106 4.83 -8.79 -4.87
CA VAL A 106 5.41 -8.30 -3.62
C VAL A 106 4.35 -8.21 -2.52
N SER A 107 4.76 -8.36 -1.27
CA SER A 107 3.90 -8.08 -0.12
C SER A 107 3.87 -6.58 0.18
N ILE A 108 2.69 -6.03 0.40
CA ILE A 108 2.46 -4.58 0.46
C ILE A 108 3.06 -3.92 1.70
N PHE A 109 3.31 -4.65 2.78
CA PHE A 109 3.90 -4.12 4.02
C PHE A 109 5.41 -4.37 4.13
N LEU A 110 6.03 -5.02 3.15
CA LEU A 110 7.50 -5.11 3.12
C LEU A 110 8.12 -3.75 2.76
N PRO A 111 9.33 -3.44 3.27
CA PRO A 111 10.00 -2.17 3.02
C PRO A 111 10.22 -1.88 1.53
N SER A 112 10.19 -0.60 1.17
CA SER A 112 10.57 -0.09 -0.15
C SER A 112 11.60 1.03 -0.03
N THR A 113 12.21 1.41 -1.16
CA THR A 113 13.09 2.59 -1.20
C THR A 113 12.27 3.87 -1.36
N VAL A 114 12.86 5.02 -0.96
CA VAL A 114 12.19 6.33 -0.96
C VAL A 114 11.87 6.79 -2.39
N GLU A 115 12.73 6.48 -3.35
CA GLU A 115 12.65 6.96 -4.74
C GLU A 115 11.45 6.40 -5.50
N CYS A 116 10.85 5.31 -4.99
CA CYS A 116 9.68 4.69 -5.60
C CYS A 116 8.35 5.13 -4.97
N LEU A 117 8.38 5.90 -3.89
CA LEU A 117 7.18 6.31 -3.17
C LEU A 117 6.41 7.36 -3.96
N GLY A 118 5.10 7.38 -3.78
CA GLY A 118 4.26 8.47 -4.25
C GLY A 118 2.91 8.48 -3.56
N THR A 119 2.08 9.41 -4.00
CA THR A 119 0.70 9.56 -3.52
C THR A 119 -0.18 8.40 -3.98
N VAL A 120 -1.34 8.23 -3.34
CA VAL A 120 -2.32 7.25 -3.83
C VAL A 120 -2.80 7.60 -5.24
N GLU A 121 -2.95 8.90 -5.55
CA GLU A 121 -3.36 9.36 -6.88
C GLU A 121 -2.34 9.01 -7.97
N GLU A 122 -1.04 9.21 -7.70
CA GLU A 122 0.02 8.83 -8.64
C GLU A 122 0.09 7.31 -8.85
N GLN A 123 -0.11 6.52 -7.79
CA GLN A 123 -0.16 5.06 -7.87
C GLN A 123 -1.35 4.57 -8.72
N GLU A 124 -2.53 5.15 -8.54
CA GLU A 124 -3.72 4.84 -9.35
C GLU A 124 -3.52 5.25 -10.81
N LYS A 125 -2.97 6.45 -11.05
CA LYS A 125 -2.67 6.94 -12.39
C LYS A 125 -1.67 6.03 -13.10
N TYR A 126 -0.57 5.66 -12.43
CA TYR A 126 0.43 4.76 -12.99
C TYR A 126 -0.20 3.43 -13.39
N HIS A 127 -1.08 2.87 -12.53
CA HIS A 127 -1.77 1.63 -12.83
C HIS A 127 -2.64 1.72 -14.09
N ILE A 128 -3.41 2.80 -14.25
CA ILE A 128 -4.24 3.04 -15.43
C ILE A 128 -3.38 3.18 -16.69
N ASP A 129 -2.32 3.97 -16.62
CA ASP A 129 -1.40 4.19 -17.74
C ASP A 129 -0.69 2.86 -18.12
N TRP A 130 -0.34 2.04 -17.13
CA TRP A 130 0.23 0.71 -17.33
C TRP A 130 -0.74 -0.25 -18.02
N LEU A 131 -2.03 -0.27 -17.63
CA LEU A 131 -3.06 -1.06 -18.31
C LEU A 131 -3.19 -0.69 -19.80
N GLY A 132 -3.06 0.60 -20.14
CA GLY A 132 -3.07 1.11 -21.51
C GLY A 132 -1.75 0.93 -22.27
N SER A 133 -0.69 0.47 -21.61
CA SER A 133 0.65 0.35 -22.21
C SER A 133 0.85 -0.95 -23.01
N PHE A 134 -0.06 -1.91 -22.90
CA PHE A 134 0.02 -3.16 -23.66
C PHE A 134 -0.52 -3.01 -25.09
N GLY A 135 0.26 -3.43 -26.08
CA GLY A 135 -0.24 -3.58 -27.45
C GLY A 135 -0.28 -2.30 -28.29
N LYS A 136 0.84 -1.56 -28.32
CA LYS A 136 1.21 -0.84 -29.54
C LYS A 136 2.02 -1.74 -30.45
#